data_AF-A0A529VZZ5-F1
#
_entry.id   AF-A0A529VZZ5-F1
#
_cell.length_a   1.000
_cell.length_b   1.000
_cell.length_c   1.000
_cell.angle_alpha   90.00
_cell.angle_beta   90.00
_cell.angle_gamma   90.00
#
_symmetry.space_group_name_H-M   'P 1'
#
loop_
_entity.id
_entity.type
_entity.pdbx_description
1 polymer ?
#
loop_
_entity_poly.entity_id
_entity_poly.type
_entity_poly.pdbx_seq_one_letter_code
_entity_poly.pdbx_strand_id
1 'polypeptide(L)'
;LTINAPVHRQNIEEVPEFIDLALSLGAERLEIANVQYAGWALANRSLLMPDPAAVDRQADIVAAAQEQLAGIMTIDFVTPDYFAIYPKPCMGGWARDAFIVAPDGTVLPCHAAQTIPSLRFERFGDRSLAEIWTDSPAFNAFRGTEWMREPCRSCERREVDWGGCRCQALAIAGNAAATDPACIKSTAHARMAALVGEARRSNTAGDDAFMYRRIGS
;
A
#
# COMPACT_ATOMS: atom_id res chain seq x y z
N LEU A 1 13.91 -11.09 16.73
CA LEU A 1 13.91 -9.62 16.42
C LEU A 1 13.42 -9.44 14.99
N THR A 2 12.56 -8.43 14.73
CA THR A 2 12.10 -8.10 13.36
C THR A 2 12.55 -6.69 12.98
N ILE A 3 13.16 -6.54 11.81
CA ILE A 3 13.52 -5.24 11.23
C ILE A 3 12.55 -4.92 10.10
N ASN A 4 12.00 -3.70 10.11
CA ASN A 4 11.21 -3.16 9.01
C ASN A 4 12.03 -2.08 8.31
N ALA A 5 12.25 -2.24 7.01
CA ALA A 5 13.01 -1.36 6.14
C ALA A 5 12.10 -0.83 5.01
N PRO A 6 11.43 0.31 5.22
CA PRO A 6 10.69 0.97 4.15
C PRO A 6 11.64 1.45 3.06
N VAL A 7 11.38 1.04 1.81
CA VAL A 7 12.19 1.41 0.65
C VAL A 7 11.41 2.30 -0.33
N HIS A 8 12.15 3.18 -0.97
CA HIS A 8 11.70 4.10 -2.01
C HIS A 8 12.89 4.43 -2.91
N ARG A 9 12.69 5.26 -3.93
CA ARG A 9 13.72 5.56 -4.94
C ARG A 9 15.10 5.90 -4.36
N GLN A 10 15.19 6.61 -3.24
CA GLN A 10 16.46 7.13 -2.73
C GLN A 10 17.30 6.08 -2.00
N ASN A 11 16.67 5.04 -1.44
CA ASN A 11 17.35 4.04 -0.63
C ASN A 11 17.13 2.60 -1.15
N ILE A 12 16.45 2.42 -2.28
CA ILE A 12 16.17 1.08 -2.82
C ILE A 12 17.46 0.33 -3.17
N GLU A 13 18.54 1.03 -3.54
CA GLU A 13 19.82 0.39 -3.82
C GLU A 13 20.56 -0.05 -2.55
N GLU A 14 20.09 0.34 -1.34
CA GLU A 14 20.66 -0.05 -0.04
C GLU A 14 20.08 -1.38 0.50
N VAL A 15 19.27 -2.08 -0.32
CA VAL A 15 18.66 -3.37 0.06
C VAL A 15 19.71 -4.42 0.49
N PRO A 16 20.85 -4.60 -0.20
CA PRO A 16 21.91 -5.49 0.27
C PRO A 16 22.38 -5.16 1.69
N GLU A 17 22.60 -3.87 1.97
CA GLU A 17 23.06 -3.38 3.27
C GLU A 17 22.02 -3.60 4.37
N PHE A 18 20.72 -3.50 4.05
CA PHE A 18 19.67 -3.84 5.02
C PHE A 18 19.67 -5.33 5.37
N ILE A 19 19.96 -6.21 4.41
CA ILE A 19 20.07 -7.66 4.65
C ILE A 19 21.26 -7.93 5.57
N ASP A 20 22.43 -7.36 5.26
CA ASP A 20 23.64 -7.52 6.05
C ASP A 20 23.46 -6.99 7.48
N LEU A 21 22.84 -5.81 7.62
CA LEU A 21 22.54 -5.22 8.92
C LEU A 21 21.60 -6.12 9.73
N ALA A 22 20.53 -6.61 9.12
CA ALA A 22 19.59 -7.49 9.81
C ALA A 22 20.23 -8.79 10.29
N LEU A 23 21.10 -9.40 9.48
CA LEU A 23 21.89 -10.54 9.89
C LEU A 23 22.83 -10.20 11.05
N SER A 24 23.55 -9.08 10.98
CA SER A 24 24.50 -8.68 12.03
C SER A 24 23.83 -8.46 13.39
N LEU A 25 22.55 -8.05 13.37
CA LEU A 25 21.73 -7.83 14.56
C LEU A 25 21.06 -9.11 15.07
N GLY A 26 21.24 -10.25 14.38
CA GLY A 26 20.57 -11.50 14.71
C GLY A 26 19.05 -11.40 14.54
N ALA A 27 18.58 -10.65 13.55
CA ALA A 27 17.16 -10.57 13.24
C ALA A 27 16.65 -11.91 12.72
N GLU A 28 15.48 -12.32 13.21
CA GLU A 28 14.77 -13.52 12.74
C GLU A 28 13.99 -13.20 11.46
N ARG A 29 13.64 -11.92 11.27
CA ARG A 29 12.85 -11.45 10.15
C ARG A 29 13.24 -10.04 9.70
N LEU A 30 13.34 -9.86 8.39
CA LEU A 30 13.53 -8.58 7.71
C LEU A 30 12.36 -8.33 6.75
N GLU A 31 11.65 -7.24 6.95
CA GLU A 31 10.60 -6.77 6.03
C GLU A 31 11.15 -5.61 5.20
N ILE A 32 11.28 -5.82 3.89
CA ILE A 32 11.65 -4.77 2.93
C ILE A 32 10.38 -4.41 2.16
N ALA A 33 9.80 -3.26 2.48
CA ALA A 33 8.51 -2.86 1.93
C ALA A 33 8.60 -1.55 1.16
N ASN A 34 8.20 -1.56 -0.10
CA ASN A 34 8.04 -0.31 -0.84
C ASN A 34 6.97 0.57 -0.19
N VAL A 35 7.24 1.87 -0.08
CA VAL A 35 6.29 2.80 0.50
C VAL A 35 4.97 2.81 -0.29
N GLN A 36 3.85 2.72 0.43
CA GLN A 36 2.54 2.90 -0.17
C GLN A 36 2.33 4.38 -0.50
N TYR A 37 1.95 4.68 -1.74
CA TYR A 37 1.69 6.04 -2.18
C TYR A 37 0.30 6.53 -1.81
N ALA A 38 -0.59 5.66 -1.33
CA ALA A 38 -1.86 6.08 -0.75
C ALA A 38 -1.62 6.63 0.67
N GLY A 39 -1.75 7.94 0.85
CA GLY A 39 -1.45 8.63 2.12
C GLY A 39 -0.37 9.70 1.93
N TRP A 40 0.57 9.79 2.88
CA TRP A 40 1.56 10.89 2.91
C TRP A 40 2.58 10.86 1.77
N ALA A 41 2.99 9.67 1.33
CA ALA A 41 3.90 9.54 0.19
C ALA A 41 3.28 10.00 -1.13
N LEU A 42 1.94 10.21 -1.20
CA LEU A 42 1.27 10.75 -2.38
C LEU A 42 1.83 12.11 -2.78
N ALA A 43 2.07 12.97 -1.78
CA ALA A 43 2.57 14.33 -1.98
C ALA A 43 3.95 14.34 -2.64
N ASN A 44 4.79 13.36 -2.30
CA ASN A 44 6.16 13.21 -2.82
C ASN A 44 6.29 12.07 -3.83
N ARG A 45 5.20 11.59 -4.43
CA ARG A 45 5.23 10.41 -5.31
C ARG A 45 6.23 10.55 -6.44
N SER A 46 6.32 11.74 -7.04
CA SER A 46 7.27 12.04 -8.11
C SER A 46 8.72 11.87 -7.70
N LEU A 47 9.05 12.03 -6.41
CA LEU A 47 10.40 11.91 -5.82
C LEU A 47 10.67 10.52 -5.23
N LEU A 48 9.63 9.86 -4.71
CA LEU A 48 9.76 8.60 -3.96
C LEU A 48 9.57 7.34 -4.83
N MET A 49 8.87 7.42 -5.97
CA MET A 49 8.58 6.24 -6.80
C MET A 49 9.83 5.61 -7.43
N PRO A 50 10.24 4.38 -7.07
CA PRO A 50 11.45 3.77 -7.63
C PRO A 50 11.31 3.54 -9.14
N ASP A 51 12.45 3.41 -9.83
CA ASP A 51 12.42 2.95 -11.20
C ASP A 51 12.11 1.44 -11.24
N PRO A 52 11.22 0.96 -12.13
CA PRO A 52 10.98 -0.46 -12.37
C PRO A 52 12.24 -1.33 -12.45
N ALA A 53 13.28 -0.89 -13.17
CA ALA A 53 14.51 -1.68 -13.30
C ALA A 53 15.26 -1.79 -11.96
N ALA A 54 15.16 -0.79 -11.08
CA ALA A 54 15.70 -0.89 -9.73
C ALA A 54 14.91 -1.90 -8.91
N VAL A 55 13.58 -1.89 -9.00
CA VAL A 55 12.74 -2.88 -8.30
C VAL A 55 13.05 -4.30 -8.77
N ASP A 56 13.20 -4.52 -10.08
CA ASP A 56 13.53 -5.84 -10.63
C ASP A 56 14.89 -6.33 -10.12
N ARG A 57 15.93 -5.48 -10.16
CA ARG A 57 17.26 -5.82 -9.62
C ARG A 57 17.18 -6.20 -8.13
N GLN A 58 16.46 -5.43 -7.33
CA GLN A 58 16.35 -5.73 -5.90
C GLN A 58 15.50 -6.96 -5.61
N ALA A 59 14.51 -7.27 -6.46
CA ALA A 59 13.76 -8.52 -6.37
C ALA A 59 14.68 -9.73 -6.56
N ASP A 60 15.57 -9.68 -7.56
CA ASP A 60 16.55 -10.74 -7.82
C ASP A 60 17.54 -10.91 -6.65
N ILE A 61 18.02 -9.79 -6.08
CA ILE A 61 18.90 -9.81 -4.90
C ILE A 61 18.21 -10.45 -3.69
N VAL A 62 16.97 -10.03 -3.40
CA VAL A 62 16.23 -10.60 -2.27
C VAL A 62 15.92 -12.08 -2.50
N ALA A 63 15.58 -12.50 -3.71
CA ALA A 63 15.35 -13.91 -4.02
C ALA A 63 16.60 -14.76 -3.74
N ALA A 64 17.78 -14.29 -4.18
CA ALA A 64 19.05 -14.96 -3.89
C ALA A 64 19.34 -15.01 -2.37
N ALA A 65 19.07 -13.92 -1.65
CA ALA A 65 19.26 -13.87 -0.19
C ALA A 65 18.30 -14.79 0.56
N GLN A 66 17.05 -14.91 0.13
CA GLN A 66 16.06 -15.83 0.70
C GLN A 66 16.53 -17.29 0.59
N GLU A 67 17.13 -17.68 -0.54
CA GLU A 67 17.72 -19.01 -0.72
C GLU A 67 18.92 -19.23 0.20
N GLN A 68 19.83 -18.26 0.28
CA GLN A 68 21.06 -18.37 1.07
C GLN A 68 20.81 -18.38 2.58
N LEU A 69 19.78 -17.67 3.04
CA LEU A 69 19.49 -17.44 4.46
C LEU A 69 18.32 -18.28 4.97
N ALA A 70 17.91 -19.29 4.19
CA ALA A 70 16.87 -20.23 4.57
C ALA A 70 17.18 -20.88 5.93
N GLY A 71 16.25 -20.73 6.89
CA GLY A 71 16.40 -21.22 8.26
C GLY A 71 17.26 -20.34 9.19
N ILE A 72 17.84 -19.25 8.67
CA ILE A 72 18.62 -18.27 9.44
C ILE A 72 17.78 -17.01 9.68
N MET A 73 17.26 -16.39 8.61
CA MET A 73 16.46 -15.17 8.67
C MET A 73 15.39 -15.20 7.56
N THR A 74 14.14 -14.91 7.91
CA THR A 74 13.07 -14.77 6.93
C THR A 74 13.10 -13.36 6.33
N ILE A 75 13.06 -13.25 4.99
CA ILE A 75 12.99 -11.96 4.31
C ILE A 75 11.65 -11.84 3.58
N ASP A 76 10.91 -10.77 3.86
CA ASP A 76 9.68 -10.43 3.12
C ASP A 76 9.92 -9.21 2.24
N PHE A 77 9.68 -9.36 0.93
CA PHE A 77 9.82 -8.26 -0.03
C PHE A 77 8.48 -7.86 -0.64
N VAL A 78 8.12 -6.59 -0.49
CA VAL A 78 6.87 -6.03 -1.02
C VAL A 78 7.21 -5.01 -2.12
N THR A 79 6.92 -5.38 -3.37
CA THR A 79 7.07 -4.52 -4.54
C THR A 79 5.95 -3.46 -4.62
N PRO A 80 6.16 -2.34 -5.33
CA PRO A 80 5.13 -1.32 -5.52
C PRO A 80 3.95 -1.84 -6.34
N ASP A 81 2.72 -1.55 -5.90
CA ASP A 81 1.49 -1.89 -6.65
C ASP A 81 1.44 -1.26 -8.05
N TYR A 82 2.21 -0.20 -8.30
CA TYR A 82 2.34 0.46 -9.61
C TYR A 82 2.92 -0.44 -10.71
N PHE A 83 3.54 -1.56 -10.33
CA PHE A 83 4.14 -2.52 -11.26
C PHE A 83 3.41 -3.88 -11.27
N ALA A 84 2.27 -3.99 -10.57
CA ALA A 84 1.46 -5.20 -10.55
C ALA A 84 0.52 -5.28 -11.77
N ILE A 85 0.24 -6.51 -12.23
CA ILE A 85 -0.80 -6.78 -13.26
C ILE A 85 -2.19 -6.79 -12.63
N TYR A 86 -2.29 -7.39 -11.43
CA TYR A 86 -3.51 -7.44 -10.62
C TYR A 86 -3.18 -6.99 -9.20
N PRO A 87 -4.08 -6.28 -8.52
CA PRO A 87 -3.85 -5.83 -7.16
C PRO A 87 -3.82 -7.02 -6.18
N LYS A 88 -3.14 -6.83 -5.06
CA LYS A 88 -3.27 -7.69 -3.88
C LYS A 88 -4.48 -7.24 -3.04
N PRO A 89 -5.07 -8.12 -2.20
CA PRO A 89 -6.09 -7.71 -1.26
C PRO A 89 -5.51 -6.75 -0.21
N CYS A 90 -5.83 -5.45 -0.33
CA CYS A 90 -5.32 -4.41 0.57
C CYS A 90 -5.76 -4.69 2.02
N MET A 91 -4.79 -4.86 2.93
CA MET A 91 -5.04 -5.31 4.32
C MET A 91 -5.88 -6.59 4.42
N GLY A 92 -5.74 -7.51 3.45
CA GLY A 92 -6.54 -8.74 3.38
C GLY A 92 -7.97 -8.54 2.86
N GLY A 93 -8.35 -7.31 2.48
CA GLY A 93 -9.70 -6.92 2.07
C GLY A 93 -10.30 -5.90 3.04
N TRP A 94 -11.06 -4.94 2.52
CA TRP A 94 -11.63 -3.85 3.32
C TRP A 94 -12.44 -4.38 4.51
N ALA A 95 -12.01 -4.03 5.73
CA ALA A 95 -12.64 -4.44 6.97
C ALA A 95 -12.91 -5.96 7.05
N ARG A 96 -11.99 -6.78 6.51
CA ARG A 96 -12.15 -8.25 6.45
C ARG A 96 -11.30 -8.98 7.48
N ASP A 97 -10.06 -8.55 7.66
CA ASP A 97 -9.06 -9.27 8.49
C ASP A 97 -8.57 -8.44 9.67
N ALA A 98 -8.30 -7.15 9.43
CA ALA A 98 -7.79 -6.23 10.45
C ALA A 98 -8.49 -4.88 10.40
N PHE A 99 -8.32 -4.11 11.48
CA PHE A 99 -8.70 -2.71 11.60
C PHE A 99 -7.71 -1.97 12.51
N ILE A 100 -7.82 -0.65 12.56
CA ILE A 100 -6.94 0.22 13.34
C ILE A 100 -7.77 1.00 14.34
N VAL A 101 -7.24 1.22 15.54
CA VAL A 101 -7.75 2.19 16.51
C VAL A 101 -6.73 3.33 16.60
N ALA A 102 -7.13 4.53 16.19
CA ALA A 102 -6.30 5.73 16.28
C ALA A 102 -6.12 6.16 17.75
N PRO A 103 -5.13 7.02 18.08
CA PRO A 103 -4.89 7.46 19.45
C PRO A 103 -6.08 8.16 20.13
N ASP A 104 -6.97 8.78 19.35
CA ASP A 104 -8.21 9.37 19.85
C ASP A 104 -9.34 8.34 20.01
N GLY A 105 -9.11 7.06 19.73
CA GLY A 105 -10.10 6.00 19.78
C GLY A 105 -10.91 5.83 18.50
N THR A 106 -10.69 6.64 17.45
CA THR A 106 -11.36 6.45 16.15
C THR A 106 -10.98 5.12 15.54
N VAL A 107 -11.97 4.33 15.10
CA VAL A 107 -11.77 2.98 14.57
C VAL A 107 -11.88 3.00 13.04
N LEU A 108 -10.88 2.48 12.34
CA LEU A 108 -10.71 2.62 10.89
C LEU A 108 -10.49 1.26 10.20
N PRO A 109 -11.11 1.00 9.03
CA PRO A 109 -10.84 -0.21 8.24
C PRO A 109 -9.39 -0.32 7.72
N CYS A 110 -8.71 0.81 7.54
CA CYS A 110 -7.30 0.89 7.18
C CYS A 110 -6.75 2.29 7.52
N HIS A 111 -5.42 2.45 7.52
CA HIS A 111 -4.78 3.69 7.95
C HIS A 111 -5.15 4.90 7.07
N ALA A 112 -5.41 4.67 5.79
CA ALA A 112 -5.77 5.71 4.83
C ALA A 112 -7.29 5.90 4.69
N ALA A 113 -8.14 5.20 5.44
CA ALA A 113 -9.59 5.22 5.26
C ALA A 113 -10.19 6.64 5.40
N GLN A 114 -9.60 7.47 6.26
CA GLN A 114 -10.02 8.87 6.46
C GLN A 114 -9.88 9.75 5.22
N THR A 115 -9.12 9.31 4.22
CA THR A 115 -9.03 10.01 2.93
C THR A 115 -10.34 9.94 2.13
N ILE A 116 -11.25 9.03 2.46
CA ILE A 116 -12.53 8.84 1.77
C ILE A 116 -13.59 9.77 2.37
N PRO A 117 -13.93 10.90 1.72
CA PRO A 117 -14.71 11.97 2.33
C PRO A 117 -16.17 11.59 2.59
N SER A 118 -16.67 10.55 1.90
CA SER A 118 -18.04 10.04 2.07
C SER A 118 -18.20 9.16 3.31
N LEU A 119 -17.12 8.74 3.97
CA LEU A 119 -17.20 7.88 5.15
C LEU A 119 -17.12 8.70 6.45
N ARG A 120 -17.76 8.18 7.48
CA ARG A 120 -17.69 8.67 8.86
C ARG A 120 -17.34 7.49 9.75
N PHE A 121 -16.44 7.71 10.70
CA PHE A 121 -15.86 6.65 11.52
C PHE A 121 -16.25 6.86 12.97
N GLU A 122 -16.60 5.76 13.64
CA GLU A 122 -16.96 5.73 15.05
C GLU A 122 -15.75 5.62 15.96
N ARG A 123 -15.93 5.99 17.24
CA ARG A 123 -14.91 5.89 18.27
C ARG A 123 -15.23 4.74 19.22
N PHE A 124 -14.19 3.99 19.59
CA PHE A 124 -14.25 3.01 20.66
C PHE A 124 -14.48 3.73 21.99
N GLY A 125 -15.39 3.19 22.81
CA GLY A 125 -15.86 3.80 24.06
C GLY A 125 -17.33 4.14 23.95
N ASP A 126 -17.70 4.98 22.97
CA ASP A 126 -19.10 5.28 22.65
C ASP A 126 -19.82 4.05 22.08
N ARG A 127 -19.09 3.25 21.30
CA ARG A 127 -19.51 1.92 20.80
C ARG A 127 -18.44 0.89 21.12
N SER A 128 -18.85 -0.38 21.28
CA SER A 128 -17.91 -1.48 21.41
C SER A 128 -17.20 -1.78 20.09
N LEU A 129 -15.99 -2.36 20.14
CA LEU A 129 -15.27 -2.77 18.92
C LEU A 129 -16.06 -3.78 18.10
N ALA A 130 -16.83 -4.66 18.76
CA ALA A 130 -17.66 -5.65 18.09
C ALA A 130 -18.76 -4.98 17.26
N GLU A 131 -19.51 -4.04 17.85
CA GLU A 131 -20.57 -3.30 17.15
C GLU A 131 -20.02 -2.44 16.01
N ILE A 132 -18.85 -1.82 16.19
CA ILE A 132 -18.20 -1.07 15.11
C ILE A 132 -17.81 -2.02 13.99
N TRP A 133 -17.18 -3.15 14.32
CA TRP A 133 -16.76 -4.13 13.33
C TRP A 133 -17.93 -4.69 12.52
N THR A 134 -19.04 -5.05 13.16
CA THR A 134 -20.19 -5.69 12.48
C THR A 134 -21.10 -4.69 11.81
N ASP A 135 -21.39 -3.55 12.46
CA ASP A 135 -22.53 -2.70 12.09
C ASP A 135 -22.14 -1.32 11.57
N SER A 136 -20.86 -0.91 11.67
CA SER A 136 -20.45 0.40 11.16
C SER A 136 -20.71 0.51 9.66
N PRO A 137 -21.41 1.59 9.21
CA PRO A 137 -21.57 1.85 7.78
C PRO A 137 -20.23 1.99 7.05
N ALA A 138 -19.20 2.54 7.70
CA ALA A 138 -17.88 2.69 7.07
C ALA A 138 -17.15 1.34 6.92
N PHE A 139 -17.32 0.42 7.87
CA PHE A 139 -16.77 -0.93 7.76
C PHE A 139 -17.49 -1.72 6.66
N ASN A 140 -18.81 -1.59 6.57
CA ASN A 140 -19.61 -2.31 5.57
C ASN A 140 -19.61 -1.65 4.17
N ALA A 141 -19.16 -0.40 4.02
CA ALA A 141 -19.19 0.34 2.76
C ALA A 141 -18.53 -0.40 1.58
N PHE A 142 -17.41 -1.08 1.84
CA PHE A 142 -16.65 -1.84 0.83
C PHE A 142 -16.34 -3.26 1.28
N ARG A 143 -17.08 -3.80 2.26
CA ARG A 143 -16.93 -5.19 2.69
C ARG A 143 -17.70 -6.10 1.73
N GLY A 144 -17.14 -7.28 1.45
CA GLY A 144 -17.74 -8.23 0.50
C GLY A 144 -17.64 -7.73 -0.95
N THR A 145 -18.56 -8.19 -1.80
CA THR A 145 -18.52 -7.93 -3.27
C THR A 145 -19.73 -7.14 -3.79
N GLU A 146 -20.76 -6.91 -2.99
CA GLU A 146 -22.04 -6.32 -3.44
C GLU A 146 -21.89 -4.87 -3.93
N TRP A 147 -20.97 -4.11 -3.33
CA TRP A 147 -20.65 -2.72 -3.68
C TRP A 147 -19.90 -2.60 -5.02
N MET A 148 -19.31 -3.68 -5.52
CA MET A 148 -18.38 -3.63 -6.66
C MET A 148 -19.08 -3.19 -7.94
N ARG A 149 -18.38 -2.39 -8.75
CA ARG A 149 -18.82 -2.02 -10.10
C ARG A 149 -18.17 -2.93 -11.14
N GLU A 150 -18.63 -2.88 -12.38
CA GLU A 150 -17.90 -3.53 -13.47
C GLU A 150 -16.52 -2.87 -13.66
N PRO A 151 -15.48 -3.66 -14.01
CA PRO A 151 -15.52 -5.10 -14.28
C PRO A 151 -15.46 -6.00 -13.03
N CYS A 152 -15.21 -5.46 -11.84
CA CYS A 152 -15.03 -6.27 -10.62
C CYS A 152 -16.27 -7.10 -10.26
N ARG A 153 -17.48 -6.56 -10.47
CA ARG A 153 -18.74 -7.23 -10.14
C ARG A 153 -18.87 -8.60 -10.82
N SER A 154 -18.46 -8.72 -12.08
CA SER A 154 -18.50 -9.98 -12.84
C SER A 154 -17.15 -10.72 -12.91
N CYS A 155 -16.11 -10.18 -12.28
CA CYS A 155 -14.74 -10.72 -12.36
C CYS A 155 -14.57 -11.98 -11.50
N GLU A 156 -13.86 -12.95 -12.05
CA GLU A 156 -13.43 -14.20 -11.39
C GLU A 156 -12.54 -13.98 -10.17
N ARG A 157 -11.87 -12.83 -10.07
CA ARG A 157 -10.93 -12.51 -8.99
C ARG A 157 -11.55 -11.71 -7.83
N ARG A 158 -12.85 -11.39 -7.89
CA ARG A 158 -13.50 -10.46 -6.96
C ARG A 158 -13.43 -10.86 -5.48
N GLU A 159 -13.27 -12.15 -5.17
CA GLU A 159 -13.09 -12.67 -3.80
C GLU A 159 -11.63 -13.04 -3.49
N VAL A 160 -10.72 -12.84 -4.44
CA VAL A 160 -9.27 -13.04 -4.28
C VAL A 160 -8.60 -11.74 -3.85
N ASP A 161 -8.83 -10.67 -4.61
CA ASP A 161 -8.19 -9.37 -4.39
C ASP A 161 -9.16 -8.30 -3.83
N TRP A 162 -10.45 -8.63 -3.72
CA TRP A 162 -11.51 -7.74 -3.22
C TRP A 162 -11.54 -6.39 -3.95
N GLY A 163 -11.15 -6.38 -5.24
CA GLY A 163 -11.11 -5.20 -6.09
C GLY A 163 -9.87 -4.31 -5.89
N GLY A 164 -8.98 -4.63 -4.94
CA GLY A 164 -7.77 -3.87 -4.59
C GLY A 164 -8.00 -2.78 -3.54
N CYS A 165 -7.13 -1.77 -3.49
CA CYS A 165 -7.15 -0.68 -2.51
C CYS A 165 -8.19 0.41 -2.82
N ARG A 166 -9.12 0.67 -1.89
CA ARG A 166 -10.15 1.72 -2.03
C ARG A 166 -9.57 3.13 -1.98
N CYS A 167 -8.55 3.34 -1.14
CA CYS A 167 -7.88 4.64 -1.00
C CYS A 167 -7.08 4.99 -2.27
N GLN A 168 -6.48 4.00 -2.93
CA GLN A 168 -5.80 4.17 -4.22
C GLN A 168 -6.78 4.43 -5.36
N ALA A 169 -7.89 3.67 -5.40
CA ALA A 169 -8.98 3.93 -6.35
C ALA A 169 -9.51 5.37 -6.20
N LEU A 170 -9.69 5.87 -4.98
CA LEU A 170 -10.06 7.26 -4.78
C LEU A 170 -8.97 8.23 -5.27
N ALA A 171 -7.72 8.04 -4.86
CA ALA A 171 -6.63 8.97 -5.17
C ALA A 171 -6.34 9.10 -6.68
N ILE A 172 -6.49 8.01 -7.44
CA ILE A 172 -6.16 7.98 -8.87
C ILE A 172 -7.42 8.02 -9.75
N ALA A 173 -8.47 7.28 -9.43
CA ALA A 173 -9.70 7.25 -10.23
C ALA A 173 -10.75 8.29 -9.78
N GLY A 174 -10.54 8.98 -8.66
CA GLY A 174 -11.48 9.95 -8.11
C GLY A 174 -12.71 9.32 -7.42
N ASN A 175 -12.75 7.99 -7.28
CA ASN A 175 -13.87 7.27 -6.69
C ASN A 175 -13.41 5.99 -5.98
N ALA A 176 -13.68 5.89 -4.68
CA ALA A 176 -13.31 4.73 -3.86
C ALA A 176 -13.99 3.42 -4.31
N ALA A 177 -15.16 3.49 -4.95
CA ALA A 177 -15.88 2.33 -5.49
C ALA A 177 -15.39 1.90 -6.89
N ALA A 178 -14.43 2.62 -7.49
CA ALA A 178 -13.84 2.22 -8.77
C ALA A 178 -12.90 1.03 -8.60
N THR A 179 -12.69 0.26 -9.67
CA THR A 179 -11.64 -0.76 -9.73
C THR A 179 -10.29 -0.13 -9.47
N ASP A 180 -9.47 -0.74 -8.62
CA ASP A 180 -8.12 -0.26 -8.33
C ASP A 180 -7.32 -0.10 -9.64
N PRO A 181 -6.75 1.08 -9.93
CA PRO A 181 -5.93 1.33 -11.13
C PRO A 181 -4.71 0.42 -11.29
N ALA A 182 -4.26 -0.27 -10.23
CA ALA A 182 -3.23 -1.31 -10.34
C ALA A 182 -3.71 -2.51 -11.17
N CYS A 183 -5.03 -2.75 -11.25
CA CYS A 183 -5.59 -3.79 -12.09
C CYS A 183 -5.54 -3.38 -13.55
N ILE A 184 -5.00 -4.25 -14.42
CA ILE A 184 -5.03 -4.06 -15.88
C ILE A 184 -6.45 -3.92 -16.45
N LYS A 185 -7.48 -4.44 -15.77
CA LYS A 185 -8.89 -4.33 -16.19
C LYS A 185 -9.51 -2.97 -15.79
N SER A 186 -8.82 -2.13 -15.03
CA SER A 186 -9.34 -0.82 -14.61
C SER A 186 -9.36 0.18 -15.77
N THR A 187 -10.45 0.94 -15.91
CA THR A 187 -10.52 2.05 -16.87
C THR A 187 -9.54 3.18 -16.55
N ALA A 188 -9.05 3.24 -15.30
CA ALA A 188 -8.04 4.19 -14.85
C ALA A 188 -6.61 3.62 -14.87
N HIS A 189 -6.39 2.40 -15.39
CA HIS A 189 -5.06 1.78 -15.45
C HIS A 189 -4.04 2.64 -16.22
N ALA A 190 -4.45 3.19 -17.36
CA ALA A 190 -3.61 4.10 -18.14
C ALA A 190 -3.20 5.37 -17.37
N ARG A 191 -4.05 5.85 -16.45
CA ARG A 191 -3.71 7.00 -15.59
C ARG A 191 -2.60 6.63 -14.61
N MET A 192 -2.63 5.43 -14.04
CA MET A 192 -1.56 4.96 -13.17
C MET A 192 -0.22 4.89 -13.92
N ALA A 193 -0.21 4.33 -15.13
CA ALA A 193 0.97 4.29 -15.99
C ALA A 193 1.50 5.70 -16.34
N ALA A 194 0.60 6.66 -16.60
CA ALA A 194 0.99 8.05 -16.83
C ALA A 194 1.70 8.67 -15.62
N LEU A 195 1.21 8.41 -14.40
CA LEU A 195 1.83 8.88 -13.17
C LEU A 195 3.24 8.30 -12.94
N VAL A 196 3.46 7.03 -13.32
CA VAL A 196 4.81 6.43 -13.34
C VAL A 196 5.71 7.15 -14.33
N GLY A 197 5.21 7.45 -15.53
CA GLY A 197 5.94 8.20 -16.54
C GLY A 197 6.28 9.63 -16.13
N GLU A 198 5.36 10.31 -15.44
CA GLU A 198 5.60 11.64 -14.86
C GLU A 198 6.68 11.62 -13.79
N ALA A 199 6.61 10.67 -12.85
CA ALA A 199 7.60 10.53 -11.79
C ALA A 199 9.02 10.27 -12.34
N ARG A 200 9.13 9.60 -13.48
CA ARG A 200 10.39 9.41 -14.19
C ARG A 200 10.91 10.70 -14.85
N ARG A 201 10.03 11.52 -15.42
CA ARG A 201 10.40 12.79 -16.07
C ARG A 201 10.72 13.91 -15.09
N SER A 202 10.00 14.02 -13.97
CA SER A 202 10.27 15.04 -12.95
C SER A 202 11.68 14.92 -12.37
N ASN A 203 12.22 13.70 -12.34
CA ASN A 203 13.58 13.42 -11.88
C ASN A 203 14.67 14.07 -12.75
N THR A 204 14.41 14.35 -14.03
CA THR A 204 15.41 15.00 -14.89
C THR A 204 15.45 16.52 -14.72
N ALA A 205 14.51 17.10 -13.95
CA ALA A 205 14.29 18.54 -13.86
C ALA A 205 14.91 19.21 -12.62
N GLY A 206 15.47 18.45 -11.66
CA GLY A 206 16.33 18.99 -10.59
C GLY A 206 15.66 19.77 -9.44
N ASP A 207 14.32 19.87 -9.39
CA ASP A 207 13.60 20.50 -8.27
C ASP A 207 13.20 19.44 -7.22
N ASP A 208 14.19 19.00 -6.42
CA ASP A 208 14.04 17.96 -5.39
C ASP A 208 13.58 18.50 -4.02
N ALA A 209 12.52 19.31 -4.00
CA ALA A 209 11.96 19.81 -2.75
C ALA A 209 10.91 18.82 -2.18
N PHE A 210 11.32 17.98 -1.23
CA PHE A 210 10.38 17.17 -0.46
C PHE A 210 9.39 18.05 0.32
N MET A 211 8.12 17.68 0.25
CA MET A 211 7.10 18.17 1.18
C MET A 211 7.16 17.33 2.46
N TYR A 212 7.70 17.93 3.52
CA TYR A 212 7.76 17.32 4.84
C TYR A 212 6.54 17.70 5.68
N ARG A 213 6.03 16.73 6.44
CA ARG A 213 5.05 17.00 7.50
C ARG A 213 5.74 17.77 8.62
N ARG A 214 5.15 18.87 9.06
CA ARG A 214 5.53 19.56 10.30
C ARG A 214 4.54 19.18 11.40
N ILE A 215 5.05 18.89 12.60
CA ILE A 215 4.20 18.69 13.77
C ILE A 215 3.69 20.07 14.20
N GLY A 216 2.37 20.27 14.25
CA GLY A 216 1.76 21.49 14.79
C GLY A 216 1.40 22.60 13.80
N SER A 217 1.37 22.32 12.50
CA SER A 217 0.83 23.22 11.46
C SER A 217 -0.47 22.67 10.86
#